data_AF-A0A848ZGC7-F1
#
_entry.id   AF-A0A848ZGC7-F1
#
_cell.length_a   1.000
_cell.length_b   1.000
_cell.length_c   1.000
_cell.angle_alpha   90.00
_cell.angle_beta   90.00
_cell.angle_gamma   90.00
#
_symmetry.space_group_name_H-M   'P 1'
#
loop_
_entity.id
_entity.type
_entity.pdbx_description
1 polymer ?
#
loop_
_entity_poly.entity_id
_entity_poly.type
_entity_poly.pdbx_seq_one_letter_code
_entity_poly.pdbx_strand_id
1 'polypeptide(L)'
;VTLDKVIVKEVEDVQKAWDLLIEGEVSASLLRTPFTEIAMAKGMNFLADDRVLTWTSVLLASQSAIEKKSKALEKFVFALGQSAFALNIKPDEYRVILEQEGGIPEGLHKDFPMPTFEVANTPTKNEIQPMVEWLVEKGFMGQEVIFKDLVNGHFIPNANDVGLALCCS
;
A
#
# COMPACT_ATOMS: atom_id res chain seq x y z
N VAL A 1 -23.78 16.92 12.16
CA VAL A 1 -23.45 16.10 13.34
C VAL A 1 -22.19 16.68 13.94
N THR A 2 -22.18 16.98 15.24
CA THR A 2 -20.97 17.44 15.94
C THR A 2 -20.13 16.22 16.34
N LEU A 3 -18.80 16.32 16.27
CA LEU A 3 -17.88 15.19 16.45
C LEU A 3 -18.00 14.49 17.82
N ASP A 4 -18.47 15.22 18.84
CA ASP A 4 -18.75 14.73 20.20
C ASP A 4 -19.86 13.67 20.27
N LYS A 5 -20.64 13.49 19.21
CA LYS A 5 -21.71 12.48 19.12
C LYS A 5 -21.28 11.19 18.42
N VAL A 6 -20.02 11.09 18.00
CA VAL A 6 -19.47 9.89 17.35
C VAL A 6 -18.88 8.98 18.41
N ILE A 7 -19.39 7.76 18.52
CA ILE A 7 -18.81 6.71 19.36
C ILE A 7 -17.88 5.89 18.47
N VAL A 8 -16.58 5.95 18.76
CA VAL A 8 -15.55 5.21 18.01
C VAL A 8 -15.38 3.82 18.63
N LYS A 9 -15.42 2.78 17.80
CA LYS A 9 -15.11 1.40 18.16
C LYS A 9 -13.87 0.97 17.38
N GLU A 10 -12.79 0.70 18.09
CA GLU A 10 -11.58 0.12 17.50
C GLU A 10 -11.81 -1.37 17.23
N VAL A 11 -11.27 -1.85 16.11
CA VAL A 11 -11.39 -3.25 15.68
C VAL A 11 -10.03 -3.75 15.22
N GLU A 12 -9.84 -5.07 15.28
CA GLU A 12 -8.55 -5.71 15.01
C GLU A 12 -8.16 -5.66 13.53
N ASP A 13 -9.13 -5.82 12.63
CA ASP A 13 -8.90 -5.83 11.18
C ASP A 13 -10.10 -5.31 10.37
N VAL A 14 -9.89 -5.17 9.06
CA VAL A 14 -10.89 -4.67 8.11
C VAL A 14 -12.06 -5.64 7.90
N GLN A 15 -11.85 -6.94 8.06
CA GLN A 15 -12.92 -7.94 7.94
C GLN A 15 -13.90 -7.78 9.08
N LYS A 16 -13.41 -7.60 10.32
CA LYS A 16 -14.28 -7.32 11.46
C LYS A 16 -15.02 -5.99 11.30
N ALA A 17 -14.35 -4.98 10.76
CA ALA A 17 -14.97 -3.68 10.46
C ALA A 17 -16.10 -3.80 9.41
N TRP A 18 -15.92 -4.69 8.42
CA TRP A 18 -16.92 -5.03 7.42
C TRP A 18 -18.12 -5.75 8.04
N ASP A 19 -17.88 -6.79 8.85
CA ASP A 19 -18.94 -7.58 9.48
C ASP A 19 -19.87 -6.71 10.34
N LEU A 20 -19.29 -5.85 11.18
CA LEU A 20 -20.05 -4.92 12.02
C LEU A 20 -20.90 -3.93 11.20
N LEU A 21 -20.41 -3.52 10.03
CA LEU A 21 -21.12 -2.61 9.14
C LEU A 21 -22.33 -3.33 8.49
N ILE A 22 -22.14 -4.56 7.99
CA ILE A 22 -23.23 -5.31 7.34
C ILE A 22 -24.27 -5.83 8.34
N GLU A 23 -23.88 -6.09 9.58
CA GLU A 23 -24.77 -6.48 10.68
C GLU A 23 -25.53 -5.29 11.27
N GLY A 24 -25.14 -4.06 10.92
CA GLY A 24 -25.76 -2.82 11.41
C GLY A 24 -25.35 -2.44 12.84
N GLU A 25 -24.31 -3.06 13.40
CA GLU A 25 -23.76 -2.69 14.70
C GLU A 25 -23.07 -1.33 14.68
N VAL A 26 -22.53 -0.91 13.53
CA VAL A 26 -21.96 0.42 13.31
C VAL A 26 -22.64 1.13 12.15
N SER A 27 -22.79 2.45 12.26
CA SER A 27 -23.44 3.27 11.21
C SER A 27 -22.49 3.68 10.07
N ALA A 28 -21.18 3.60 10.30
CA ALA A 28 -20.13 3.89 9.33
C ALA A 28 -18.86 3.11 9.71
N SER A 29 -18.02 2.80 8.72
CA SER A 29 -16.76 2.07 8.93
C SER A 29 -15.67 2.61 8.00
N LEU A 30 -14.42 2.59 8.47
CA LEU A 30 -13.25 2.84 7.61
C LEU A 30 -12.87 1.52 6.95
N LEU A 31 -13.05 1.44 5.64
CA LEU A 31 -12.77 0.25 4.84
C LEU A 31 -11.55 0.49 3.94
N ARG A 32 -10.88 -0.60 3.58
CA ARG A 32 -9.85 -0.64 2.54
C ARG A 32 -10.36 -1.46 1.37
N THR A 33 -9.81 -1.23 0.18
CA THR A 33 -10.01 -2.11 -0.96
C THR A 33 -9.65 -3.57 -0.57
N PRO A 34 -10.48 -4.58 -0.90
CA PRO A 34 -11.67 -4.53 -1.76
C PRO A 34 -12.97 -4.07 -1.09
N PHE A 35 -13.07 -4.07 0.25
CA PHE A 35 -14.33 -3.80 0.99
C PHE A 35 -15.00 -2.48 0.66
N THR A 36 -14.22 -1.43 0.37
CA THR A 36 -14.77 -0.13 -0.08
C THR A 36 -15.54 -0.27 -1.40
N GLU A 37 -14.99 -1.01 -2.36
CA GLU A 37 -15.63 -1.24 -3.66
C GLU A 37 -16.88 -2.12 -3.52
N ILE A 38 -16.81 -3.13 -2.65
CA ILE A 38 -17.94 -4.01 -2.33
C ILE A 38 -19.08 -3.21 -1.68
N ALA A 39 -18.77 -2.33 -0.74
CA ALA A 39 -19.75 -1.46 -0.08
C ALA A 39 -20.48 -0.58 -1.11
N MET A 40 -19.71 0.07 -1.99
CA MET A 40 -20.27 0.93 -3.05
C MET A 40 -21.12 0.15 -4.03
N ALA A 41 -20.68 -1.04 -4.46
CA ALA A 41 -21.44 -1.92 -5.34
C ALA A 41 -22.75 -2.41 -4.72
N LYS A 42 -22.80 -2.54 -3.38
CA LYS A 42 -24.03 -2.83 -2.61
C LYS A 42 -24.91 -1.61 -2.35
N GLY A 43 -24.56 -0.43 -2.89
CA GLY A 43 -25.34 0.80 -2.74
C GLY A 43 -25.15 1.51 -1.40
N MET A 44 -24.10 1.20 -0.65
CA MET A 44 -23.77 1.95 0.57
C MET A 44 -23.26 3.36 0.24
N ASN A 45 -23.49 4.30 1.16
CA ASN A 45 -23.07 5.68 0.98
C ASN A 45 -21.57 5.85 1.20
N PHE A 46 -20.87 6.32 0.17
CA PHE A 46 -19.47 6.76 0.28
C PHE A 46 -19.41 8.15 0.94
N LEU A 47 -18.67 8.26 2.06
CA LEU A 47 -18.61 9.51 2.82
C LEU A 47 -17.36 10.33 2.51
N ALA A 48 -16.19 9.67 2.48
CA ALA A 48 -14.90 10.33 2.33
C ALA A 48 -13.83 9.35 1.85
N ASP A 49 -12.74 9.91 1.35
CA ASP A 49 -11.57 9.22 0.82
C ASP A 49 -10.29 9.86 1.32
N ASP A 50 -9.25 9.06 1.53
CA ASP A 50 -7.90 9.53 1.80
C ASP A 50 -6.97 9.44 0.57
N ARG A 51 -7.44 8.99 -0.60
CA ARG A 51 -6.66 8.98 -1.85
C ARG A 51 -6.16 10.37 -2.29
N VAL A 52 -6.76 11.44 -1.78
CA VAL A 52 -6.29 12.83 -1.99
C VAL A 52 -5.09 13.20 -1.11
N LEU A 53 -4.85 12.43 -0.04
CA LEU A 53 -3.68 12.57 0.81
C LEU A 53 -2.48 11.89 0.15
N THR A 54 -1.30 12.42 0.43
CA THR A 54 -0.06 11.79 -0.01
C THR A 54 0.23 10.59 0.89
N TRP A 55 0.14 9.39 0.33
CA TRP A 55 0.57 8.15 0.97
C TRP A 55 1.66 7.51 0.12
N THR A 56 2.62 6.85 0.77
CA THR A 56 3.68 6.14 0.06
C THR A 56 3.97 4.83 0.78
N SER A 57 4.10 3.75 0.01
CA SER A 57 4.58 2.47 0.54
C SER A 57 6.09 2.44 0.40
N VAL A 58 6.80 2.14 1.49
CA VAL A 58 8.26 2.13 1.52
C VAL A 58 8.80 0.73 1.82
N LEU A 59 9.89 0.38 1.15
CA LEU A 59 10.71 -0.76 1.56
C LEU A 59 11.71 -0.30 2.62
N LEU A 60 11.64 -0.89 3.81
CA LEU A 60 12.60 -0.63 4.88
C LEU A 60 13.63 -1.76 4.96
N ALA A 61 14.91 -1.39 4.95
CA ALA A 61 16.01 -2.29 5.17
C ALA A 61 16.79 -1.84 6.42
N SER A 62 17.18 -2.79 7.26
CA SER A 62 18.05 -2.47 8.40
C SER A 62 19.45 -2.05 7.92
N GLN A 63 20.10 -1.19 8.70
CA GLN A 63 21.47 -0.74 8.42
C GLN A 63 22.44 -1.92 8.20
N SER A 64 22.32 -2.98 9.02
CA SER A 64 23.13 -4.19 8.88
C SER A 64 22.90 -4.92 7.54
N ALA A 65 21.65 -4.94 7.03
CA ALA A 65 21.36 -5.52 5.73
C ALA A 65 21.96 -4.67 4.59
N ILE A 66 21.86 -3.34 4.70
CA ILE A 66 22.44 -2.40 3.74
C ILE A 66 23.96 -2.61 3.65
N GLU A 67 24.65 -2.68 4.78
CA GLU A 67 26.11 -2.80 4.83
C GLU A 67 26.62 -4.20 4.43
N LYS A 68 25.96 -5.26 4.90
CA LYS A 68 26.49 -6.63 4.80
C LYS A 68 25.87 -7.44 3.67
N LYS A 69 24.72 -7.01 3.15
CA LYS A 69 23.93 -7.75 2.15
C LYS A 69 23.57 -6.90 0.94
N SER A 70 24.34 -5.84 0.64
CA SER A 70 24.05 -4.90 -0.46
C SER A 70 23.68 -5.59 -1.78
N LYS A 71 24.50 -6.53 -2.27
CA LYS A 71 24.21 -7.26 -3.52
C LYS A 71 22.91 -8.07 -3.50
N ALA A 72 22.52 -8.58 -2.33
CA ALA A 72 21.25 -9.31 -2.20
C ALA A 72 20.06 -8.33 -2.20
N LEU A 73 20.22 -7.16 -1.58
CA LEU A 73 19.21 -6.09 -1.62
C LEU A 73 19.02 -5.55 -3.04
N GLU A 74 20.10 -5.28 -3.79
CA GLU A 74 20.02 -4.87 -5.20
C GLU A 74 19.20 -5.86 -6.03
N LYS A 75 19.50 -7.16 -5.91
CA LYS A 75 18.76 -8.22 -6.61
C LYS A 75 17.30 -8.32 -6.17
N PHE A 76 17.03 -8.13 -4.87
CA PHE A 76 15.68 -8.16 -4.33
C PHE A 76 14.85 -6.99 -4.88
N VAL A 77 15.37 -5.77 -4.86
CA VAL A 77 14.66 -4.59 -5.40
C VAL A 77 14.48 -4.71 -6.91
N PHE A 78 15.47 -5.24 -7.62
CA PHE A 78 15.35 -5.52 -9.06
C PHE A 78 14.24 -6.54 -9.36
N ALA A 79 14.17 -7.64 -8.61
CA ALA A 79 13.12 -8.64 -8.76
C ALA A 79 11.74 -8.08 -8.40
N LEU A 80 11.64 -7.23 -7.36
CA LEU A 80 10.39 -6.55 -7.01
C LEU A 80 9.90 -5.65 -8.16
N GLY A 81 10.80 -4.91 -8.78
CA GLY A 81 10.49 -4.11 -9.97
C GLY A 81 10.01 -4.95 -11.15
N GLN A 82 10.64 -6.11 -11.41
CA GLN A 82 10.21 -7.03 -12.46
C GLN A 82 8.82 -7.59 -12.18
N SER A 83 8.52 -7.96 -10.93
CA SER A 83 7.20 -8.43 -10.54
C SER A 83 6.13 -7.37 -10.79
N ALA A 84 6.35 -6.12 -10.38
CA ALA A 84 5.43 -5.02 -10.64
C ALA A 84 5.18 -4.81 -12.14
N PHE A 85 6.26 -4.84 -12.94
CA PHE A 85 6.16 -4.72 -14.40
C PHE A 85 5.37 -5.88 -15.02
N ALA A 86 5.64 -7.12 -14.61
CA ALA A 86 4.93 -8.30 -15.10
C ALA A 86 3.43 -8.25 -14.76
N LEU A 87 3.09 -7.89 -13.52
CA LEU A 87 1.71 -7.73 -13.07
C LEU A 87 0.96 -6.65 -13.88
N ASN A 88 1.63 -5.56 -14.24
CA ASN A 88 1.01 -4.49 -15.00
C ASN A 88 0.81 -4.81 -16.49
N ILE A 89 1.73 -5.55 -17.11
CA ILE A 89 1.64 -5.88 -18.55
C ILE A 89 0.70 -7.05 -18.80
N LYS A 90 0.69 -8.03 -17.89
CA LYS A 90 -0.08 -9.27 -18.05
C LYS A 90 -0.91 -9.59 -16.81
N PRO A 91 -1.81 -8.68 -16.39
CA PRO A 91 -2.55 -8.83 -15.13
C PRO A 91 -3.34 -10.14 -15.04
N ASP A 92 -3.93 -10.59 -16.15
CA ASP A 92 -4.74 -11.81 -16.18
C ASP A 92 -3.94 -13.11 -15.98
N GLU A 93 -2.66 -13.15 -16.38
CA GLU A 93 -1.79 -14.32 -16.14
C GLU A 93 -1.52 -14.53 -14.64
N TYR A 94 -1.64 -13.47 -13.83
CA TYR A 94 -1.37 -13.48 -12.39
C TYR A 94 -2.64 -13.41 -11.54
N ARG A 95 -3.83 -13.48 -12.15
CA ARG A 95 -5.10 -13.37 -11.41
C ARG A 95 -5.22 -14.40 -10.29
N VAL A 96 -4.73 -15.63 -10.51
CA VAL A 96 -4.72 -16.68 -9.47
C VAL A 96 -3.96 -16.26 -8.21
N ILE A 97 -2.89 -15.44 -8.34
CA ILE A 97 -2.15 -14.92 -7.19
C ILE A 97 -3.01 -13.90 -6.43
N LEU A 98 -3.72 -13.04 -7.14
CA LEU A 98 -4.64 -12.09 -6.52
C LEU A 98 -5.78 -12.81 -5.76
N GLU A 99 -6.30 -13.89 -6.32
CA GLU A 99 -7.36 -14.70 -5.70
C GLU A 99 -6.88 -15.42 -4.43
N GLN A 100 -5.62 -15.89 -4.43
CA GLN A 100 -5.03 -16.63 -3.31
C GLN A 100 -4.47 -15.70 -2.21
N GLU A 101 -3.79 -14.63 -2.59
CA GLU A 101 -2.99 -13.79 -1.69
C GLU A 101 -3.55 -12.37 -1.52
N GLY A 102 -4.48 -11.94 -2.38
CA GLY A 102 -5.03 -10.58 -2.38
C GLY A 102 -6.06 -10.29 -1.28
N GLY A 103 -6.42 -11.30 -0.48
CA GLY A 103 -7.40 -11.15 0.61
C GLY A 103 -8.81 -10.76 0.12
N ILE A 104 -9.13 -11.07 -1.14
CA ILE A 104 -10.44 -10.79 -1.73
C ILE A 104 -11.40 -11.90 -1.31
N PRO A 105 -12.63 -11.58 -0.86
CA PRO A 105 -13.63 -12.61 -0.62
C PRO A 105 -13.94 -13.42 -1.90
N GLU A 106 -14.05 -14.74 -1.79
CA GLU A 106 -14.21 -15.67 -2.94
C GLU A 106 -15.30 -15.25 -3.92
N GLY A 107 -16.44 -14.77 -3.41
CA GLY A 107 -17.58 -14.34 -4.23
C GLY A 107 -17.33 -13.13 -5.14
N LEU A 108 -16.15 -12.51 -5.07
CA LEU A 108 -15.80 -11.27 -5.77
C LEU A 108 -14.54 -11.37 -6.61
N HIS A 109 -13.83 -12.50 -6.57
CA HIS A 109 -12.58 -12.76 -7.29
C HIS A 109 -12.65 -12.40 -8.78
N LYS A 110 -13.74 -12.79 -9.43
CA LYS A 110 -13.91 -12.62 -10.88
C LYS A 110 -14.06 -11.17 -11.31
N ASP A 111 -14.80 -10.37 -10.53
CA ASP A 111 -15.18 -9.01 -10.91
C ASP A 111 -14.23 -7.96 -10.32
N PHE A 112 -13.35 -8.36 -9.41
CA PHE A 112 -12.37 -7.47 -8.82
C PHE A 112 -11.25 -7.13 -9.84
N PRO A 113 -10.96 -5.82 -10.05
CA PRO A 113 -9.93 -5.40 -11.01
C PRO A 113 -8.53 -5.70 -10.47
N MET A 114 -7.60 -6.07 -11.37
CA MET A 114 -6.21 -6.20 -10.98
C MET A 114 -5.63 -4.81 -10.62
N PRO A 115 -4.99 -4.65 -9.45
CA PRO A 115 -4.32 -3.40 -9.11
C PRO A 115 -3.20 -3.09 -10.09
N THR A 116 -2.96 -1.79 -10.32
CA THR A 116 -1.73 -1.33 -10.98
C THR A 116 -0.66 -1.07 -9.94
N PHE A 117 0.55 -1.55 -10.19
CA PHE A 117 1.67 -1.44 -9.26
C PHE A 117 2.69 -0.44 -9.78
N GLU A 118 3.19 0.44 -8.92
CA GLU A 118 4.28 1.32 -9.31
C GLU A 118 5.61 0.54 -9.36
N VAL A 119 6.42 0.81 -10.39
CA VAL A 119 7.80 0.31 -10.41
C VAL A 119 8.58 1.00 -9.30
N ALA A 120 9.41 0.22 -8.59
CA ALA A 120 10.21 0.70 -7.47
C ALA A 120 10.96 2.00 -7.83
N ASN A 121 10.73 3.04 -7.05
CA ASN A 121 11.33 4.36 -7.20
C ASN A 121 11.79 4.89 -5.83
N THR A 122 12.47 6.02 -5.82
CA THR A 122 12.78 6.72 -4.57
C THR A 122 11.64 7.65 -4.19
N PRO A 123 11.13 7.59 -2.94
CA PRO A 123 10.22 8.60 -2.43
C PRO A 123 10.84 9.99 -2.54
N THR A 124 10.03 10.98 -2.86
CA THR A 124 10.41 12.39 -2.90
C THR A 124 10.38 13.01 -1.50
N LYS A 125 11.07 14.13 -1.34
CA LYS A 125 11.01 14.90 -0.09
C LYS A 125 9.58 15.32 0.27
N ASN A 126 8.78 15.70 -0.72
CA ASN A 126 7.41 16.15 -0.50
C ASN A 126 6.48 15.03 -0.04
N GLU A 127 6.81 13.76 -0.33
CA GLU A 127 6.05 12.61 0.16
C GLU A 127 6.43 12.27 1.61
N ILE A 128 7.71 12.31 1.95
CA ILE A 128 8.20 11.88 3.28
C ILE A 128 8.08 12.98 4.34
N GLN A 129 8.41 14.23 4.00
CA GLN A 129 8.53 15.32 4.97
C GLN A 129 7.24 15.59 5.75
N PRO A 130 6.04 15.66 5.13
CA PRO A 130 4.80 15.87 5.87
C PRO A 130 4.49 14.75 6.88
N MET A 131 4.85 13.51 6.55
CA MET A 131 4.68 12.38 7.47
C MET A 131 5.62 12.49 8.67
N VAL A 132 6.89 12.88 8.45
CA VAL A 132 7.86 13.09 9.53
C VAL A 132 7.41 14.22 10.45
N GLU A 133 6.96 15.34 9.89
CA GLU A 133 6.45 16.49 10.65
C GLU A 133 5.23 16.11 11.50
N TRP A 134 4.28 15.36 10.92
CA TRP A 134 3.11 14.88 11.64
C TRP A 134 3.49 13.93 12.79
N LEU A 135 4.44 13.01 12.58
CA LEU A 135 4.91 12.11 13.63
C LEU A 135 5.59 12.85 14.80
N VAL A 136 6.34 13.92 14.50
CA VAL A 136 6.91 14.80 15.54
C VAL A 136 5.82 15.57 16.27
N GLU A 137 4.86 16.16 15.55
CA GLU A 137 3.73 16.90 16.13
C GLU A 137 2.91 16.01 17.09
N LYS A 138 2.72 14.74 16.74
CA LYS A 138 2.02 13.76 17.59
C LYS A 138 2.88 13.19 18.73
N GLY A 139 4.16 13.58 18.82
CA GLY A 139 5.07 13.12 19.86
C GLY A 139 5.54 11.66 19.70
N PHE A 140 5.38 11.07 18.51
CA PHE A 140 5.86 9.73 18.22
C PHE A 140 7.36 9.69 17.91
N MET A 141 7.98 10.83 17.61
CA MET A 141 9.42 10.96 17.42
C MET A 141 9.99 12.10 18.26
N GLY A 142 11.13 11.85 18.91
CA GLY A 142 11.79 12.81 19.80
C GLY A 142 12.58 13.90 19.08
N GLN A 143 12.87 13.75 17.78
CA GLN A 143 13.55 14.74 16.97
C GLN A 143 13.17 14.59 15.49
N GLU A 144 13.26 15.68 14.75
CA GLU A 144 13.11 15.66 13.29
C GLU A 144 14.27 14.89 12.65
N VAL A 145 13.96 13.98 11.74
CA VAL A 145 14.96 13.25 10.94
C VAL A 145 15.04 13.90 9.57
N ILE A 146 16.26 14.16 9.10
CA ILE A 146 16.48 14.77 7.79
C ILE A 146 16.25 13.73 6.68
N PHE A 147 15.49 14.12 5.65
CA PHE A 147 15.11 13.27 4.51
C PHE A 147 16.27 12.43 3.92
N LYS A 148 17.46 13.03 3.79
CA LYS A 148 18.65 12.36 3.24
C LYS A 148 19.14 11.17 4.05
N ASP A 149 18.79 11.09 5.34
CA ASP A 149 19.18 9.99 6.22
C ASP A 149 18.12 8.86 6.18
N LEU A 150 16.95 9.12 5.59
CA LEU A 150 15.84 8.17 5.47
C LEU A 150 15.81 7.45 4.12
N VAL A 151 16.24 8.12 3.05
CA VAL A 151 16.10 7.61 1.68
C VAL A 151 17.46 7.25 1.09
N ASN A 152 17.61 5.99 0.68
CA ASN A 152 18.79 5.50 -0.02
C ASN A 152 18.41 5.01 -1.43
N GLY A 153 18.62 5.88 -2.43
CA GLY A 153 18.31 5.57 -3.82
C GLY A 153 19.29 4.63 -4.52
N HIS A 154 20.39 4.24 -3.87
CA HIS A 154 21.42 3.38 -4.48
C HIS A 154 20.89 2.03 -4.95
N PHE A 155 19.86 1.51 -4.29
CA PHE A 155 19.27 0.20 -4.56
C PHE A 155 18.17 0.23 -5.63
N ILE A 156 17.78 1.42 -6.12
CA ILE A 156 16.73 1.54 -7.13
C ILE A 156 17.30 1.23 -8.52
N PRO A 157 16.76 0.23 -9.24
CA PRO A 157 17.26 -0.14 -10.55
C PRO A 157 16.85 0.87 -11.63
N ASN A 158 17.56 0.85 -12.76
CA ASN A 158 17.11 1.57 -13.94
C ASN A 158 15.84 0.90 -14.49
N ALA A 159 14.77 1.66 -14.69
CA ALA A 159 13.49 1.15 -15.18
C ALA A 159 13.59 0.41 -16.52
N ASN A 160 14.51 0.84 -17.40
CA ASN A 160 14.71 0.19 -18.70
C ASN A 160 15.28 -1.23 -18.56
N ASP A 161 16.14 -1.46 -17.56
CA ASP A 161 16.76 -2.77 -17.33
C ASP A 161 15.73 -3.77 -16.76
N VAL A 162 14.78 -3.28 -15.97
CA VAL A 162 13.71 -4.08 -15.38
C VAL A 162 12.78 -4.65 -16.45
N GLY A 163 12.34 -3.81 -17.40
CA GLY A 163 11.43 -4.24 -18.46
C GLY A 163 12.07 -5.19 -19.48
N LEU A 164 13.32 -4.95 -19.84
CA LEU A 164 14.05 -5.77 -20.83
C LEU A 164 14.31 -7.20 -20.35
N ALA A 165 14.47 -7.41 -19.04
CA ALA A 165 14.71 -8.74 -18.47
C ALA A 165 13.56 -9.73 -18.75
N LEU A 166 12.33 -9.23 -18.91
CA LEU A 166 11.13 -10.03 -19.19
C LEU A 166 10.85 -10.21 -20.69
N CYS A 167 11.51 -9.45 -21.57
CA CYS A 167 11.36 -9.59 -23.02
C CYS A 167 12.20 -10.74 -23.61
N CYS A 168 13.23 -11.17 -22.89
CA CYS A 168 14.23 -12.12 -23.38
C CYS A 168 14.23 -13.47 -22.64
N SER A 169 13.22 -13.70 -21.79
CA SER A 169 13.03 -14.92 -21.00
C SER A 169 12.02 -15.86 -21.62
#